data_AF-A0A3D0U015-F1
#
_entry.id   AF-A0A3D0U015-F1
#
_cell.length_a   1.000
_cell.length_b   1.000
_cell.length_c   1.000
_cell.angle_alpha   90.00
_cell.angle_beta   90.00
_cell.angle_gamma   90.00
#
_symmetry.space_group_name_H-M   'P 1'
#
loop_
_entity.id
_entity.type
_entity.pdbx_description
1 polymer ?
#
loop_
_entity_poly.entity_id
_entity_poly.type
_entity_poly.pdbx_seq_one_letter_code
_entity_poly.pdbx_strand_id
1 'polypeptide(L)'
;KNKHRAELINDCHVLCTTSIGGPAAAKVIREGLHPIKLKAAAPADEYIAELQTVLKVSPPPWLAKVMGEKPEQRVRFNQEAAS
;
A
#
# COMPACT_ATOMS: atom_id res chain seq x y z
N LYS A 1 -12.80 17.91 2.35
CA LYS A 1 -12.88 16.83 3.36
C LYS A 1 -11.94 15.64 3.07
N ASN A 2 -12.10 14.91 1.95
CA ASN A 2 -11.27 13.73 1.68
C ASN A 2 -9.78 14.07 1.42
N LYS A 3 -9.50 15.17 0.71
CA LYS A 3 -8.14 15.66 0.47
C LYS A 3 -7.38 15.90 1.78
N HIS A 4 -7.99 16.65 2.70
CA HIS A 4 -7.41 16.95 4.01
C HIS A 4 -7.05 15.69 4.80
N ARG A 5 -7.90 14.64 4.77
CA ARG A 5 -7.56 13.37 5.46
C ARG A 5 -6.40 12.63 4.80
N ALA A 6 -6.25 12.70 3.48
CA ALA A 6 -5.12 12.09 2.79
C ALA A 6 -3.82 12.86 3.08
N GLU A 7 -3.89 14.19 3.21
CA GLU A 7 -2.75 15.04 3.60
C GLU A 7 -2.20 14.70 5.00
N LEU A 8 -3.03 14.19 5.92
CA LEU A 8 -2.60 13.78 7.27
C LEU A 8 -1.72 12.53 7.28
N ILE A 9 -1.70 11.76 6.19
CA ILE A 9 -0.98 10.49 6.07
C ILE A 9 -0.10 10.44 4.82
N ASN A 10 0.26 11.61 4.26
CA ASN A 10 0.99 11.70 3.00
C ASN A 10 2.47 11.26 3.09
N ASP A 11 2.96 10.99 4.29
CA ASP A 11 4.25 10.40 4.60
C ASP A 11 4.22 8.86 4.65
N CYS A 12 3.01 8.28 4.59
CA CYS A 12 2.80 6.84 4.57
C CYS A 12 2.81 6.31 3.12
N HIS A 13 3.17 5.04 2.96
CA HIS A 13 3.18 4.38 1.64
C HIS A 13 2.05 3.37 1.46
N VAL A 14 1.51 2.85 2.57
CA VAL A 14 0.44 1.84 2.60
C VAL A 14 -0.67 2.31 3.52
N LEU A 15 -1.92 2.15 3.08
CA LEU A 15 -3.10 2.33 3.93
C LEU A 15 -3.86 1.01 4.04
N CYS A 16 -3.83 0.36 5.20
CA CYS A 16 -4.66 -0.82 5.47
C CYS A 16 -6.02 -0.38 6.01
N THR A 17 -7.11 -0.87 5.41
CA THR A 17 -8.47 -0.55 5.86
C THR A 17 -9.46 -1.66 5.53
N THR A 18 -10.48 -1.85 6.36
CA THR A 18 -11.60 -2.77 6.08
C THR A 18 -12.56 -2.18 5.05
N SER A 19 -12.70 -0.86 5.02
CA SER A 19 -13.59 -0.16 4.10
C SER A 19 -13.07 1.24 3.75
N ILE A 20 -13.24 1.60 2.49
CA ILE A 20 -12.96 2.94 1.99
C ILE A 20 -13.88 3.23 0.80
N GLY A 21 -14.51 4.40 0.80
CA GLY A 21 -15.33 4.83 -0.34
C GLY A 21 -14.46 5.21 -1.54
N GLY A 22 -14.95 4.95 -2.76
CA GLY A 22 -14.22 5.22 -4.00
C GLY A 22 -13.59 6.63 -4.09
N PRO A 23 -14.33 7.72 -3.79
CA PRO A 23 -13.77 9.08 -3.81
C PRO A 23 -12.67 9.32 -2.77
N ALA A 24 -12.62 8.57 -1.67
CA ALA A 24 -11.54 8.66 -0.69
C ALA A 24 -10.33 7.86 -1.16
N ALA A 25 -10.53 6.63 -1.66
CA ALA A 25 -9.47 5.80 -2.23
C ALA A 25 -8.75 6.51 -3.37
N ALA A 26 -9.48 7.15 -4.28
CA ALA A 26 -8.89 7.93 -5.38
C ALA A 26 -7.99 9.08 -4.89
N LYS A 27 -8.30 9.70 -3.75
CA LYS A 27 -7.44 10.75 -3.17
C LYS A 27 -6.19 10.17 -2.52
N VAL A 28 -6.33 9.08 -1.77
CA VAL A 28 -5.21 8.34 -1.16
C VAL A 28 -4.20 7.91 -2.23
N ILE A 29 -4.68 7.29 -3.32
CA ILE A 29 -3.84 6.88 -4.46
C ILE A 29 -3.12 8.08 -5.08
N ARG A 30 -3.81 9.21 -5.23
CA ARG A 30 -3.22 10.43 -5.81
C ARG A 30 -2.12 11.05 -4.94
N GLU A 31 -2.19 10.88 -3.62
CA GLU A 31 -1.13 11.30 -2.70
C GLU A 31 0.01 10.25 -2.60
N GLY A 32 -0.01 9.18 -3.41
CA GLY A 32 1.07 8.20 -3.49
C GLY A 32 0.92 6.98 -2.57
N LEU A 33 -0.18 6.88 -1.83
CA LEU A 33 -0.45 5.75 -0.94
C LEU A 33 -1.08 4.57 -1.69
N HIS A 34 -0.69 3.34 -1.32
CA HIS A 34 -1.33 2.13 -1.79
C HIS A 34 -2.39 1.63 -0.78
N PRO A 35 -3.70 1.71 -1.08
CA PRO A 35 -4.72 1.19 -0.18
C PRO A 35 -4.84 -0.34 -0.29
N ILE A 36 -4.81 -1.02 0.85
CA ILE A 36 -5.02 -2.46 0.98
C ILE A 36 -6.34 -2.70 1.70
N LYS A 37 -7.26 -3.39 1.03
CA LYS A 37 -8.56 -3.75 1.61
C LYS A 37 -8.44 -5.06 2.41
N LEU A 38 -8.70 -4.97 3.70
CA LEU A 38 -8.69 -6.10 4.62
C LEU A 38 -10.05 -6.81 4.60
N LYS A 39 -10.03 -8.15 4.65
CA LYS A 39 -11.27 -8.97 4.62
C LYS A 39 -12.08 -8.85 5.92
N ALA A 40 -11.40 -8.70 7.04
CA ALA A 40 -11.98 -8.52 8.37
C ALA A 40 -11.16 -7.46 9.13
N ALA A 41 -11.65 -7.01 10.27
CA ALA A 41 -10.84 -6.25 11.20
C ALA A 41 -10.00 -7.21 12.04
N ALA A 42 -8.74 -6.86 12.27
CA ALA A 42 -7.84 -7.53 13.20
C ALA A 42 -6.97 -6.47 13.91
N PRO A 43 -6.31 -6.86 15.02
CA PRO A 43 -5.32 -6.02 15.67
C PRO A 43 -4.23 -5.54 14.70
N ALA A 44 -3.74 -4.31 14.89
CA ALA A 44 -2.78 -3.69 13.97
C ALA A 44 -1.44 -4.42 13.96
N ASP A 45 -1.01 -4.95 15.09
CA ASP A 45 0.19 -5.76 15.28
C ASP A 45 0.16 -7.05 14.45
N GLU A 46 -0.99 -7.71 14.34
CA GLU A 46 -1.16 -8.89 13.47
C GLU A 46 -0.92 -8.53 12.01
N TYR A 47 -1.50 -7.43 11.52
CA TYR A 47 -1.28 -6.97 10.14
C TYR A 47 0.15 -6.53 9.87
N ILE A 48 0.80 -5.89 10.85
CA ILE A 48 2.21 -5.51 10.74
C ILE A 48 3.07 -6.77 10.61
N ALA A 49 2.80 -7.83 11.39
CA ALA A 49 3.53 -9.09 11.30
C ALA A 49 3.37 -9.77 9.94
N GLU A 50 2.15 -9.79 9.37
CA GLU A 50 1.89 -10.30 8.03
C GLU A 50 2.64 -9.50 6.96
N LEU A 51 2.53 -8.16 7.02
CA LEU A 51 3.20 -7.27 6.07
C LEU A 51 4.72 -7.45 6.12
N GLN A 52 5.30 -7.54 7.32
CA GLN A 52 6.73 -7.81 7.50
C GLN A 52 7.15 -9.16 6.90
N THR A 53 6.29 -10.17 6.95
CA THR A 53 6.56 -11.48 6.35
C THR A 53 6.64 -11.37 4.82
N VAL A 54 5.67 -10.68 4.20
CA VAL A 54 5.67 -10.42 2.75
C VAL A 54 6.92 -9.64 2.34
N LEU A 55 7.25 -8.59 3.09
CA LEU A 55 8.41 -7.74 2.83
C LEU A 55 9.75 -8.48 2.95
N LYS A 56 9.88 -9.45 3.85
CA LYS A 56 11.09 -10.26 4.00
C LYS A 56 11.27 -11.28 2.88
N VAL A 57 10.17 -11.82 2.36
CA VAL A 57 10.21 -12.91 1.37
C VAL A 57 10.29 -12.38 -0.05
N SER A 58 9.41 -11.44 -0.41
CA SER A 58 9.31 -10.90 -1.76
C SER A 58 8.52 -9.58 -1.73
N PRO A 59 9.16 -8.44 -1.40
CA PRO A 59 8.47 -7.16 -1.40
C PRO A 59 7.95 -6.86 -2.82
N PRO A 60 6.73 -6.33 -2.98
CA PRO A 60 6.24 -5.92 -4.28
C PRO A 60 7.20 -4.94 -4.97
N PRO A 61 7.37 -4.96 -6.30
CA PRO A 61 8.36 -4.12 -6.99
C PRO A 61 8.26 -2.62 -6.69
N TRP A 62 7.03 -2.11 -6.52
CA TRP A 62 6.79 -0.71 -6.18
C TRP A 62 7.30 -0.37 -4.77
N LEU A 63 7.17 -1.30 -3.82
CA LEU A 63 7.58 -1.14 -2.43
C LEU A 63 9.08 -1.38 -2.27
N ALA A 64 9.63 -2.39 -2.96
CA ALA A 64 11.07 -2.60 -3.10
C ALA A 64 11.78 -1.34 -3.64
N LYS A 65 11.16 -0.67 -4.63
CA LYS A 65 11.64 0.61 -5.16
C LYS A 65 11.69 1.71 -4.11
N VAL A 66 10.63 1.87 -3.33
CA VAL A 66 10.55 2.84 -2.24
C VAL A 66 11.55 2.53 -1.13
N MET A 67 11.79 1.25 -0.85
CA MET A 67 12.77 0.77 0.14
C MET A 67 14.23 0.88 -0.33
N GLY A 68 14.48 1.34 -1.56
CA GLY A 68 15.83 1.58 -2.08
C GLY A 68 16.49 0.39 -2.78
N GLU A 69 15.77 -0.70 -3.04
CA GLU A 69 16.34 -1.85 -3.77
C GLU A 69 16.66 -1.49 -5.22
N LYS A 70 17.74 -2.05 -5.78
CA LYS A 70 18.18 -1.74 -7.15
C LYS A 70 17.22 -2.31 -8.20
N PRO A 71 17.09 -1.68 -9.38
CA PRO A 71 16.19 -2.14 -10.45
C PRO A 71 16.38 -3.61 -10.87
N GLU A 72 17.62 -4.10 -10.81
CA GLU A 72 17.96 -5.49 -11.15
C GLU A 72 17.25 -6.53 -10.26
N GLN A 73 16.89 -6.16 -9.04
CA GLN A 73 16.22 -7.03 -8.06
C GLN A 73 14.69 -6.96 -8.13
N ARG A 74 14.12 -6.02 -8.92
CA ARG A 74 12.67 -5.75 -9.00
C ARG A 74 11.95 -6.59 -10.06
N VAL A 75 12.64 -7.52 -10.73
CA VAL A 75 12.12 -8.30 -11.85
C VAL A 75 11.26 -9.45 -11.34
N ARG A 76 9.97 -9.17 -11.11
CA ARG A 76 8.82 -10.09 -11.22
C ARG A 76 7.56 -9.28 -10.95
N PHE A 77 6.58 -9.39 -11.84
CA PHE A 77 5.28 -8.70 -11.89
C PHE A 77 5.21 -7.40 -12.71
N ASN A 78 4.94 -7.58 -14.01
CA ASN A 78 4.18 -6.62 -14.81
C ASN A 78 2.79 -6.46 -14.19
N GLN A 79 2.36 -5.23 -13.91
CA GLN A 79 0.99 -4.92 -13.53
C GLN A 79 0.06 -5.10 -14.74
N GLU A 80 -0.70 -6.18 -14.76
CA GLU A 80 -2.05 -6.18 -15.34
C GLU A 80 -2.98 -5.51 -14.31
N ALA A 81 -3.28 -4.23 -14.50
CA ALA A 81 -4.44 -3.57 -13.89
C ALA A 81 -4.71 -2.22 -14.58
N ALA A 82 -5.22 -2.27 -15.81
CA ALA A 82 -6.11 -1.24 -16.37
C ALA A 82 -6.80 -1.81 -17.63
N SER A 83 -8.00 -2.36 -17.44
CA SER A 83 -9.03 -2.50 -18.47
C SER A 83 -10.33 -1.99 -17.87
#